data_AF-A0A6A1UUA2-F1
#
_entry.id   AF-A0A6A1UUA2-F1
#
_cell.length_a   1.000
_cell.length_b   1.000
_cell.length_c   1.000
_cell.angle_alpha   90.00
_cell.angle_beta   90.00
_cell.angle_gamma   90.00
#
_symmetry.space_group_name_H-M   'P 1'
#
loop_
_entity.id
_entity.type
_entity.pdbx_description
1 polymer ?
#
loop_
_entity_poly.entity_id
_entity_poly.type
_entity_poly.pdbx_seq_one_letter_code
_entity_poly.pdbx_strand_id
1 'polypeptide(L)'
;MFYGTTEVDFPCSYLGYIEAIREVEQQLQTCTGDQKFDDIVAACASGGTIAGLSLGSWLSTLKAKVHAFSVCDDPDYFHNFVQGLLDGLEAGVDSRDIVNIQNAKGLGYAINTSEEIKFVSEIATATGVVLDPVYSGKATYGMMKDMAENPKKWEGRRVLFIHTGGLLGLFDKVEQMASFVGNWRRMDVHEDVPRKDGTGKMF
;
A
#
# COMPACT_ATOMS: atom_id res chain seq x y z
N MET A 1 17.48 14.38 -34.92
CA MET A 1 16.02 14.43 -34.68
C MET A 1 15.76 13.48 -33.53
N PHE A 2 15.86 14.00 -32.29
CA PHE A 2 15.65 13.21 -31.08
C PHE A 2 14.15 13.18 -30.82
N TYR A 3 13.54 11.99 -30.87
CA TYR A 3 12.19 11.77 -30.36
C TYR A 3 12.30 11.54 -28.86
N GLY A 4 11.58 12.37 -28.10
CA GLY A 4 11.58 12.37 -26.64
C GLY A 4 10.97 11.09 -26.08
N THR A 5 11.78 10.35 -25.34
CA THR A 5 11.32 9.43 -24.31
C THR A 5 10.83 10.27 -23.14
N THR A 6 9.59 10.03 -22.71
CA THR A 6 9.11 10.45 -21.40
C THR A 6 9.79 9.59 -20.34
N GLU A 7 11.07 9.86 -20.08
CA GLU A 7 11.83 9.30 -18.97
C GLU A 7 11.41 9.98 -17.67
N VAL A 8 10.50 9.34 -16.93
CA VAL A 8 10.56 9.25 -15.45
C VAL A 8 9.74 8.04 -14.98
N ASP A 9 10.06 6.85 -15.50
CA ASP A 9 9.76 5.61 -14.77
C ASP A 9 11.01 5.26 -13.98
N PHE A 10 10.98 5.40 -12.65
CA PHE A 10 12.10 5.02 -11.78
C PHE A 10 12.34 3.50 -11.90
N PRO A 11 13.39 3.04 -12.62
CA PRO A 11 13.58 1.62 -12.94
C PRO A 11 13.97 0.76 -11.73
N CYS A 12 14.00 1.34 -10.53
CA CYS A 12 14.54 0.74 -9.32
C CYS A 12 13.53 0.57 -8.17
N SER A 13 12.32 1.14 -8.27
CA SER A 13 11.38 1.13 -7.14
C SER A 13 10.96 -0.29 -6.72
N TYR A 14 10.80 -1.20 -7.68
CA TYR A 14 10.47 -2.60 -7.42
C TYR A 14 11.63 -3.40 -6.81
N LEU A 15 12.90 -3.03 -7.07
CA LEU A 15 14.06 -3.72 -6.51
C LEU A 15 14.07 -3.63 -4.98
N GLY A 16 13.70 -2.47 -4.43
CA GLY A 16 13.57 -2.31 -2.99
C GLY A 16 12.55 -3.25 -2.36
N TYR A 17 11.46 -3.56 -3.07
CA TYR A 17 10.44 -4.50 -2.59
C TYR A 17 10.80 -5.98 -2.84
N ILE A 18 11.71 -6.28 -3.78
CA ILE A 18 12.35 -7.60 -3.85
C ILE A 18 13.23 -7.81 -2.61
N GLU A 19 14.02 -6.80 -2.23
CA GLU A 19 14.81 -6.85 -1.00
C GLU A 19 13.93 -6.92 0.25
N ALA A 20 12.76 -6.27 0.25
CA ALA A 20 11.80 -6.41 1.34
C ALA A 20 11.33 -7.86 1.52
N ILE A 21 11.13 -8.62 0.44
CA ILE A 21 10.82 -10.06 0.53
C ILE A 21 11.98 -10.84 1.13
N ARG A 22 13.23 -10.54 0.72
CA ARG A 22 14.42 -11.16 1.31
C ARG A 22 14.52 -10.87 2.81
N GLU A 23 14.21 -9.64 3.22
CA GLU A 23 14.16 -9.26 4.63
C GLU A 23 13.11 -10.08 5.39
N VAL A 24 11.90 -10.23 4.84
CA VAL A 24 10.84 -11.05 5.44
C VAL A 24 11.29 -12.50 5.60
N GLU A 25 11.92 -13.10 4.58
CA GLU A 25 12.45 -14.47 4.69
C GLU A 25 13.52 -14.61 5.77
N GLN A 26 14.42 -13.64 5.86
CA GLN A 26 15.45 -13.63 6.89
C GLN A 26 14.83 -13.51 8.30
N GLN A 27 13.82 -12.67 8.46
CA GLN A 27 13.09 -12.53 9.74
C GLN A 27 12.43 -13.86 10.12
N LEU A 28 11.74 -14.53 9.20
CA LEU A 28 11.12 -15.84 9.45
C LEU A 28 12.12 -16.91 9.86
N GLN A 29 13.34 -16.90 9.31
CA GLN A 29 14.41 -17.84 9.70
C GLN A 29 14.94 -17.61 11.12
N THR A 30 14.84 -16.38 11.63
CA THR A 30 15.29 -16.05 12.99
C THR A 30 14.24 -16.31 14.07
N CYS A 31 12.97 -16.45 13.68
CA CYS A 31 11.89 -16.77 14.60
C CYS A 31 11.94 -18.22 15.07
N THR A 32 11.65 -18.46 16.35
CA THR A 32 11.56 -19.81 16.91
C THR A 32 10.19 -20.41 16.58
N GLY A 33 10.11 -21.18 15.50
CA GLY A 33 8.93 -21.96 15.10
C GLY A 33 8.72 -22.01 13.60
N ASP A 34 7.80 -22.85 13.14
CA ASP A 34 7.40 -22.92 11.74
C ASP A 34 6.42 -21.77 11.42
N GLN A 35 6.99 -20.56 11.32
CA GLN A 35 6.25 -19.37 10.89
C GLN A 35 6.43 -19.19 9.39
N LYS A 36 5.30 -19.13 8.69
CA LYS A 36 5.24 -18.79 7.26
C LYS A 36 4.10 -17.83 7.01
N PHE A 37 4.19 -17.07 5.93
CA PHE A 37 3.06 -16.33 5.38
C PHE A 37 2.57 -17.04 4.12
N ASP A 38 1.26 -17.22 4.03
CA ASP A 38 0.64 -17.79 2.84
C ASP A 38 0.26 -16.70 1.84
N ASP A 39 0.02 -15.48 2.33
CA ASP A 39 -0.37 -14.31 1.54
C ASP A 39 0.36 -13.05 1.99
N ILE A 40 0.62 -12.17 1.03
CA ILE A 40 1.10 -10.81 1.23
C ILE A 40 0.07 -9.87 0.66
N VAL A 41 -0.30 -8.83 1.40
CA VAL A 41 -1.29 -7.84 0.99
C VAL A 41 -0.67 -6.44 1.00
N ALA A 42 -0.91 -5.67 -0.05
CA ALA A 42 -0.46 -4.28 -0.15
C ALA A 42 -1.45 -3.40 -0.92
N ALA A 43 -1.40 -2.09 -0.66
CA ALA A 43 -2.04 -1.10 -1.52
C ALA A 43 -1.31 -0.98 -2.86
N CYS A 44 -2.05 -0.71 -3.94
CA CYS A 44 -1.48 -0.49 -5.27
C CYS A 44 -1.89 0.88 -5.82
N ALA A 45 -0.90 1.67 -6.22
CA ALA A 45 -1.11 2.99 -6.84
C ALA A 45 -0.22 3.23 -8.05
N SER A 46 1.11 3.20 -7.91
CA SER A 46 2.03 3.30 -9.05
C SER A 46 2.46 1.93 -9.60
N GLY A 47 2.09 0.83 -8.95
CA GLY A 47 2.44 -0.53 -9.37
C GLY A 47 3.83 -1.03 -8.93
N GLY A 48 4.80 -0.14 -8.67
CA GLY A 48 6.18 -0.56 -8.34
C GLY A 48 6.30 -1.46 -7.10
N THR A 49 5.53 -1.16 -6.05
CA THR A 49 5.46 -1.99 -4.83
C THR A 49 5.01 -3.41 -5.13
N ILE A 50 3.89 -3.56 -5.85
CA ILE A 50 3.31 -4.87 -6.08
C ILE A 50 4.14 -5.69 -7.07
N ALA A 51 4.79 -5.04 -8.04
CA ALA A 51 5.73 -5.68 -8.95
C ALA A 51 6.92 -6.30 -8.20
N GLY A 52 7.51 -5.53 -7.28
CA GLY A 52 8.65 -6.00 -6.49
C GLY A 52 8.27 -7.09 -5.49
N LEU A 53 7.13 -6.94 -4.80
CA LEU A 53 6.64 -7.95 -3.87
C LEU A 53 6.28 -9.26 -4.59
N SER A 54 5.59 -9.19 -5.75
CA SER A 54 5.18 -10.37 -6.50
C SER A 54 6.35 -11.10 -7.13
N LEU A 55 7.26 -10.37 -7.76
CA LEU A 55 8.47 -10.97 -8.34
C LEU A 55 9.40 -11.50 -7.24
N GLY A 56 9.59 -10.72 -6.17
CA GLY A 56 10.38 -11.14 -5.01
C GLY A 56 9.84 -12.43 -4.41
N SER A 57 8.55 -12.50 -4.09
CA SER A 57 7.91 -13.70 -3.54
C SER A 57 7.97 -14.88 -4.51
N TRP A 58 7.82 -14.62 -5.82
CA TRP A 58 7.95 -15.65 -6.85
C TRP A 58 9.38 -16.21 -6.96
N LEU A 59 10.42 -15.40 -6.77
CA LEU A 59 11.81 -15.86 -6.79
C LEU A 59 12.23 -16.57 -5.50
N SER A 60 11.54 -16.28 -4.40
CA SER A 60 11.96 -16.68 -3.06
C SER A 60 11.37 -18.04 -2.61
N THR A 61 11.79 -18.55 -1.45
CA THR A 61 11.24 -19.77 -0.86
C THR A 61 9.92 -19.53 -0.13
N LEU A 62 9.62 -18.27 0.23
CA LEU A 62 8.36 -17.83 0.81
C LEU A 62 7.15 -18.23 -0.05
N LYS A 63 7.20 -17.98 -1.37
CA LYS A 63 6.15 -18.30 -2.35
C LYS A 63 4.73 -17.86 -1.91
N ALA A 64 4.65 -16.81 -1.09
CA ALA A 64 3.38 -16.27 -0.63
C ALA A 64 2.64 -15.61 -1.79
N LYS A 65 1.32 -15.79 -1.83
CA LYS A 65 0.48 -15.17 -2.87
C LYS A 65 0.36 -13.68 -2.60
N VAL A 66 0.68 -12.85 -3.59
CA VAL A 66 0.55 -11.39 -3.45
C VAL A 66 -0.85 -10.96 -3.87
N HIS A 67 -1.55 -10.24 -2.99
CA HIS A 67 -2.82 -9.60 -3.28
C HIS A 67 -2.66 -8.09 -3.19
N ALA A 68 -2.97 -7.42 -4.28
CA ALA A 68 -2.93 -5.98 -4.39
C ALA A 68 -4.34 -5.41 -4.37
N PHE A 69 -4.52 -4.29 -3.66
CA PHE A 69 -5.75 -3.53 -3.69
C PHE A 69 -5.49 -2.18 -4.34
N SER A 70 -5.97 -2.02 -5.58
CA SER A 70 -5.80 -0.80 -6.37
C SER A 70 -6.63 0.35 -5.82
N VAL A 71 -6.00 1.51 -5.60
CA VAL A 71 -6.66 2.70 -5.03
C VAL A 71 -6.88 3.84 -6.03
N CYS A 72 -6.37 3.73 -7.27
CA CYS A 72 -6.54 4.77 -8.30
C CYS A 72 -7.04 4.19 -9.63
N ASP A 73 -6.23 3.39 -10.30
CA ASP A 73 -6.53 2.84 -11.63
C ASP A 73 -7.16 1.44 -11.56
N ASP A 74 -7.51 0.87 -12.70
CA ASP A 74 -8.14 -0.43 -12.75
C ASP A 74 -7.13 -1.59 -12.66
N PRO A 75 -7.53 -2.77 -12.15
CA PRO A 75 -6.63 -3.92 -12.02
C PRO A 75 -5.86 -4.29 -13.28
N ASP A 76 -6.50 -4.22 -14.46
CA ASP A 76 -5.85 -4.54 -15.73
C ASP A 76 -4.70 -3.59 -16.08
N TYR A 77 -4.82 -2.30 -15.72
CA TYR A 77 -3.72 -1.34 -15.89
C TYR A 77 -2.49 -1.80 -15.11
N PHE A 78 -2.68 -2.22 -13.85
CA PHE A 78 -1.59 -2.68 -13.01
C PHE A 78 -1.04 -4.04 -13.40
N HIS A 79 -1.87 -4.96 -13.88
CA HIS A 79 -1.38 -6.20 -14.47
C HIS A 79 -0.48 -5.90 -15.66
N ASN A 80 -0.88 -5.00 -16.55
CA ASN A 80 -0.07 -4.63 -17.72
C ASN A 80 1.22 -3.90 -17.31
N PHE A 81 1.17 -3.04 -16.28
CA PHE A 81 2.35 -2.38 -15.72
C PHE A 81 3.36 -3.41 -15.17
N VAL A 82 2.88 -4.35 -14.34
CA VAL A 82 3.72 -5.43 -13.80
C VAL A 82 4.25 -6.31 -14.94
N GLN A 83 3.42 -6.65 -15.93
CA GLN A 83 3.85 -7.44 -17.09
C GLN A 83 4.96 -6.75 -17.86
N GLY A 84 4.85 -5.44 -18.14
CA GLY A 84 5.90 -4.70 -18.83
C GLY A 84 7.24 -4.72 -18.10
N LEU A 85 7.23 -4.69 -16.77
CA LEU A 85 8.44 -4.85 -15.95
C LEU A 85 9.00 -6.28 -16.04
N LEU A 86 8.14 -7.30 -15.99
CA LEU A 86 8.55 -8.71 -16.09
C LEU A 86 9.15 -9.02 -17.47
N ASP A 87 8.55 -8.50 -18.54
CA ASP A 87 9.01 -8.65 -19.91
C ASP A 87 10.37 -7.96 -20.10
N GLY A 88 10.54 -6.76 -19.54
CA GLY A 88 11.82 -6.03 -19.56
C GLY A 88 12.94 -6.72 -18.77
N LEU A 89 12.60 -7.57 -17.80
CA LEU A 89 13.52 -8.40 -17.04
C LEU A 89 13.72 -9.80 -17.63
N GLU A 90 13.01 -10.13 -18.71
CA GLU A 90 12.96 -11.47 -19.30
C GLU A 90 12.63 -12.56 -18.25
N ALA A 91 11.74 -12.24 -17.29
CA ALA A 91 11.45 -13.11 -16.16
C ALA A 91 10.72 -14.42 -16.55
N GLY A 92 10.09 -14.46 -17.73
CA GLY A 92 9.42 -15.65 -18.25
C GLY A 92 8.16 -16.07 -17.47
N VAL A 93 7.49 -15.12 -16.81
CA VAL A 93 6.32 -15.36 -15.97
C VAL A 93 5.21 -14.35 -16.28
N ASP A 94 3.95 -14.78 -16.20
CA ASP A 94 2.79 -13.90 -16.35
C ASP A 94 2.47 -13.20 -15.03
N SER A 95 2.23 -11.88 -15.10
CA SER A 95 1.84 -11.07 -13.95
C SER A 95 0.60 -11.62 -13.23
N ARG A 96 -0.37 -12.17 -13.96
CA ARG A 96 -1.63 -12.71 -13.41
C ARG A 96 -1.43 -14.02 -12.64
N ASP A 97 -0.29 -14.69 -12.84
CA ASP A 97 0.06 -15.89 -12.08
C ASP A 97 0.71 -15.58 -10.73
N ILE A 98 1.31 -14.39 -10.58
CA ILE A 98 2.11 -14.03 -9.40
C ILE A 98 1.48 -12.94 -8.51
N VAL A 99 0.55 -12.16 -9.04
CA VAL A 99 -0.19 -11.15 -8.26
C VAL A 99 -1.68 -11.19 -8.60
N ASN A 100 -2.53 -11.15 -7.58
CA ASN A 100 -3.97 -10.96 -7.71
C ASN A 100 -4.30 -9.49 -7.40
N ILE A 101 -4.88 -8.75 -8.36
CA ILE A 101 -5.18 -7.33 -8.19
C ILE A 101 -6.69 -7.12 -8.10
N GLN A 102 -7.15 -6.53 -7.01
CA GLN A 102 -8.56 -6.20 -6.77
C GLN A 102 -8.76 -4.69 -6.77
N ASN A 103 -9.95 -4.25 -7.17
CA ASN A 103 -10.30 -2.84 -7.13
C ASN A 103 -10.73 -2.42 -5.71
N ALA A 104 -10.05 -1.43 -5.13
CA ALA A 104 -10.38 -0.81 -3.85
C ALA A 104 -10.44 0.72 -3.94
N LYS A 105 -10.58 1.29 -5.14
CA LYS A 105 -10.62 2.75 -5.33
C LYS A 105 -11.88 3.37 -4.72
N GLY A 106 -12.97 2.61 -4.62
CA GLY A 106 -14.24 3.09 -4.08
C GLY A 106 -14.78 4.23 -4.94
N LEU A 107 -15.01 5.41 -4.32
CA LEU A 107 -15.45 6.62 -5.02
C LEU A 107 -14.35 7.24 -5.92
N GLY A 108 -13.10 6.81 -5.77
CA GLY A 108 -11.97 7.30 -6.54
C GLY A 108 -10.73 7.53 -5.68
N TYR A 109 -9.65 7.91 -6.33
CA TYR A 109 -8.38 8.16 -5.68
C TYR A 109 -8.50 9.28 -4.64
N ALA A 110 -8.03 9.01 -3.41
CA ALA A 110 -8.09 9.90 -2.25
C ALA A 110 -9.50 10.41 -1.87
N ILE A 111 -10.57 9.81 -2.40
CA ILE A 111 -11.96 10.14 -2.04
C ILE A 111 -12.53 8.97 -1.26
N ASN A 112 -13.04 9.26 -0.06
CA ASN A 112 -13.51 8.22 0.85
C ASN A 112 -15.01 8.24 1.06
N THR A 113 -15.58 7.05 1.28
CA THR A 113 -16.92 6.94 1.86
C THR A 113 -16.86 7.13 3.38
N SER A 114 -18.01 7.39 4.01
CA SER A 114 -18.10 7.47 5.46
C SER A 114 -17.70 6.15 6.14
N GLU A 115 -17.98 5.01 5.52
CA GLU A 115 -17.61 3.68 5.99
C GLU A 115 -16.10 3.45 5.94
N GLU A 116 -15.42 3.88 4.86
CA GLU A 116 -13.96 3.78 4.74
C GLU A 116 -13.26 4.62 5.82
N ILE A 117 -13.72 5.85 6.07
CA ILE A 117 -13.16 6.71 7.13
C ILE A 117 -13.42 6.11 8.51
N LYS A 118 -14.63 5.62 8.75
CA LYS A 118 -14.98 4.96 10.02
C LYS A 118 -14.11 3.74 10.27
N PHE A 119 -13.90 2.91 9.24
CA PHE A 119 -13.05 1.73 9.32
C PHE A 119 -11.61 2.06 9.71
N VAL A 120 -11.02 3.10 9.11
CA VAL A 120 -9.67 3.56 9.48
C VAL A 120 -9.59 3.91 10.98
N SER A 121 -10.61 4.60 11.51
CA SER A 121 -10.71 4.91 12.94
C SER A 121 -10.86 3.66 13.82
N GLU A 122 -11.67 2.70 13.38
CA GLU A 122 -11.90 1.43 14.09
C GLU A 122 -10.62 0.59 14.18
N ILE A 123 -9.85 0.46 13.08
CA ILE A 123 -8.57 -0.26 13.07
C ILE A 123 -7.55 0.41 13.99
N ALA A 124 -7.43 1.74 13.92
CA ALA A 124 -6.52 2.49 14.78
C ALA A 124 -6.85 2.28 16.26
N THR A 125 -8.13 2.30 16.61
CA THR A 125 -8.60 2.11 17.99
C THR A 125 -8.42 0.67 18.47
N ALA A 126 -8.65 -0.31 17.61
CA ALA A 126 -8.59 -1.73 17.97
C ALA A 126 -7.15 -2.27 18.06
N THR A 127 -6.24 -1.78 17.21
CA THR A 127 -4.90 -2.36 17.04
C THR A 127 -3.76 -1.45 17.45
N GLY A 128 -4.02 -0.13 17.58
CA GLY A 128 -2.98 0.89 17.72
C GLY A 128 -2.23 1.19 16.42
N VAL A 129 -2.54 0.52 15.31
CA VAL A 129 -1.94 0.76 13.99
C VAL A 129 -2.77 1.78 13.22
N VAL A 130 -2.15 2.90 12.86
CA VAL A 130 -2.83 3.97 12.13
C VAL A 130 -2.64 3.80 10.63
N LEU A 131 -3.74 3.51 9.94
CA LEU A 131 -3.76 3.43 8.48
C LEU A 131 -4.13 4.78 7.88
N ASP A 132 -3.52 5.12 6.76
CA ASP A 132 -3.89 6.32 6.01
C ASP A 132 -5.16 6.08 5.17
N PRO A 133 -6.02 7.09 5.00
CA PRO A 133 -7.29 6.91 4.30
C PRO A 133 -7.13 6.84 2.77
N VAL A 134 -5.96 7.17 2.21
CA VAL A 134 -5.74 7.24 0.76
C VAL A 134 -5.28 5.89 0.22
N TYR A 135 -4.38 5.18 0.92
CA TYR A 135 -3.77 3.95 0.46
C TYR A 135 -4.06 2.76 1.37
N SER A 136 -3.36 2.68 2.50
CA SER A 136 -3.34 1.50 3.38
C SER A 136 -4.70 1.22 4.02
N GLY A 137 -5.47 2.26 4.32
CA GLY A 137 -6.86 2.18 4.80
C GLY A 137 -7.78 1.57 3.76
N LYS A 138 -7.75 2.04 2.51
CA LYS A 138 -8.55 1.48 1.41
C LYS A 138 -8.16 0.03 1.11
N ALA A 139 -6.86 -0.27 1.10
CA ALA A 139 -6.38 -1.63 0.85
C ALA A 139 -6.82 -2.60 1.94
N THR A 140 -6.68 -2.22 3.22
CA THR A 140 -7.12 -3.05 4.34
C THR A 140 -8.64 -3.18 4.38
N TYR A 141 -9.38 -2.11 4.07
CA TYR A 141 -10.84 -2.15 3.96
C TYR A 141 -11.29 -3.12 2.87
N GLY A 142 -10.68 -3.05 1.68
CA GLY A 142 -10.92 -3.98 0.58
C GLY A 142 -10.59 -5.42 0.96
N MET A 143 -9.46 -5.64 1.63
CA MET A 143 -9.06 -6.95 2.15
C MET A 143 -10.09 -7.53 3.12
N MET A 144 -10.51 -6.74 4.12
CA MET A 144 -11.49 -7.17 5.11
C MET A 144 -12.85 -7.48 4.47
N LYS A 145 -13.24 -6.70 3.46
CA LYS A 145 -14.46 -6.96 2.68
C LYS A 145 -14.36 -8.26 1.88
N ASP A 146 -13.26 -8.49 1.17
CA ASP A 146 -13.03 -9.76 0.44
C ASP A 146 -12.97 -10.96 1.39
N MET A 147 -12.37 -10.80 2.58
CA MET A 147 -12.39 -11.83 3.63
C MET A 147 -13.80 -12.15 4.13
N ALA A 148 -14.65 -11.14 4.28
CA ALA A 148 -16.04 -11.33 4.71
C ALA A 148 -16.91 -11.97 3.62
N GLU A 149 -16.70 -11.60 2.35
CA GLU A 149 -17.44 -12.13 1.20
C GLU A 149 -16.97 -13.55 0.83
N ASN A 150 -15.67 -13.84 0.98
CA ASN A 150 -15.03 -15.08 0.57
C ASN A 150 -14.25 -15.76 1.71
N PRO A 151 -14.89 -16.14 2.83
CA PRO A 151 -14.17 -16.62 4.02
C PRO A 151 -13.31 -17.87 3.77
N LYS A 152 -13.78 -18.80 2.93
CA LYS A 152 -13.04 -20.03 2.57
C LYS A 152 -11.72 -19.76 1.85
N LYS A 153 -11.59 -18.60 1.18
CA LYS A 153 -10.35 -18.20 0.51
C LYS A 153 -9.22 -17.92 1.51
N TRP A 154 -9.58 -17.45 2.71
CA TRP A 154 -8.65 -16.92 3.72
C TRP A 154 -8.53 -17.80 4.97
N GLU A 155 -9.43 -18.76 5.14
CA GLU A 155 -9.47 -19.66 6.29
C GLU A 155 -8.14 -20.39 6.51
N GLY A 156 -7.60 -20.30 7.73
CA GLY A 156 -6.35 -20.94 8.14
C GLY A 156 -5.06 -20.35 7.54
N ARG A 157 -5.17 -19.27 6.75
CA ARG A 157 -4.03 -18.63 6.08
C ARG A 157 -3.40 -17.54 6.95
N ARG A 158 -2.08 -17.42 6.90
CA ARG A 158 -1.33 -16.35 7.57
C ARG A 158 -1.06 -15.23 6.58
N VAL A 159 -1.61 -14.05 6.84
CA VAL A 159 -1.55 -12.90 5.94
C VAL A 159 -0.59 -11.85 6.49
N LEU A 160 0.40 -11.45 5.69
CA LEU A 160 1.28 -10.33 5.95
C LEU A 160 0.76 -9.08 5.23
N PHE A 161 0.36 -8.05 5.97
CA PHE A 161 0.01 -6.76 5.38
C PHE A 161 1.24 -5.83 5.35
N ILE A 162 1.63 -5.36 4.16
CA ILE A 162 2.74 -4.43 3.98
C ILE A 162 2.22 -3.00 4.17
N HIS A 163 2.43 -2.46 5.36
CA HIS A 163 2.05 -1.09 5.68
C HIS A 163 3.13 -0.11 5.19
N THR A 164 2.91 0.50 4.02
CA THR A 164 3.85 1.42 3.36
C THR A 164 3.84 2.86 3.91
N GLY A 165 3.26 3.08 5.10
CA GLY A 165 3.11 4.42 5.68
C GLY A 165 1.90 5.19 5.12
N GLY A 166 2.10 6.47 4.76
CA GLY A 166 1.04 7.35 4.26
C GLY A 166 0.36 8.24 5.31
N LEU A 167 0.82 8.21 6.57
CA LEU A 167 0.18 8.85 7.72
C LEU A 167 -0.24 10.32 7.50
N LEU A 168 0.55 11.08 6.73
CA LEU A 168 0.25 12.48 6.42
C LEU A 168 -1.05 12.67 5.61
N GLY A 169 -1.55 11.62 4.95
CA GLY A 169 -2.85 11.62 4.28
C GLY A 169 -4.04 11.85 5.23
N LEU A 170 -3.85 11.69 6.54
CA LEU A 170 -4.87 12.00 7.54
C LEU A 170 -5.18 13.50 7.64
N PHE A 171 -4.19 14.38 7.38
CA PHE A 171 -4.38 15.82 7.52
C PHE A 171 -5.45 16.37 6.57
N ASP A 172 -5.59 15.77 5.39
CA ASP A 172 -6.63 16.13 4.42
C ASP A 172 -8.03 15.66 4.85
N LYS A 173 -8.11 14.66 5.75
CA LYS A 173 -9.38 14.03 6.18
C LYS A 173 -9.81 14.41 7.59
N VAL A 174 -9.17 15.39 8.23
CA VAL A 174 -9.45 15.78 9.62
C VAL A 174 -10.93 16.07 9.85
N GLU A 175 -11.57 16.87 8.98
CA GLU A 175 -13.00 17.23 9.14
C GLU A 175 -13.92 16.01 9.00
N GLN A 176 -13.57 15.03 8.16
CA GLN A 176 -14.35 13.80 8.01
C GLN A 176 -14.16 12.88 9.22
N MET A 177 -12.93 12.80 9.72
CA MET A 177 -12.56 12.00 10.88
C MET A 177 -13.06 12.57 12.20
N ALA A 178 -13.24 13.89 12.29
CA ALA A 178 -13.72 14.60 13.48
C ALA A 178 -15.01 14.01 14.06
N SER A 179 -15.87 13.44 13.21
CA SER A 179 -17.12 12.80 13.63
C SER A 179 -16.94 11.44 14.31
N PHE A 180 -15.79 10.79 14.12
CA PHE A 180 -15.47 9.45 14.64
C PHE A 180 -14.45 9.47 15.77
N VAL A 181 -13.61 10.51 15.83
CA VAL A 181 -12.61 10.67 16.88
C VAL A 181 -13.24 11.49 18.01
N GLY A 182 -13.47 10.88 19.18
CA GLY A 182 -14.00 11.58 20.35
C GLY A 182 -13.02 12.64 20.89
N ASN A 183 -13.50 13.57 21.73
CA ASN A 183 -12.70 14.55 22.50
C ASN A 183 -11.46 15.14 21.78
N TRP A 184 -11.56 15.49 20.50
CA TRP A 184 -10.50 16.21 19.82
C TRP A 184 -10.70 17.72 19.97
N ARG A 185 -9.59 18.47 19.92
CA ARG A 185 -9.61 19.92 19.81
C ARG A 185 -8.63 20.31 18.73
N ARG A 186 -9.06 21.16 17.80
CA ARG A 186 -8.14 21.79 16.86
C ARG A 186 -7.14 22.60 17.67
N MET A 187 -5.86 22.37 17.45
CA MET A 187 -4.82 23.23 18.02
C MET A 187 -4.71 24.45 17.11
N ASP A 188 -5.16 25.60 17.60
CA ASP A 188 -4.93 26.87 16.93
C ASP A 188 -3.45 27.22 17.06
N VAL A 189 -2.69 26.99 15.98
CA VAL A 189 -1.31 27.43 15.90
C VAL A 189 -1.33 28.89 15.46
N HIS A 190 -1.26 29.82 16.41
CA HIS A 190 -1.04 31.22 16.10
C HIS A 190 0.28 31.35 15.33
N GLU A 191 0.26 31.95 14.14
CA GLU A 191 1.46 32.32 13.37
C GLU A 191 2.23 33.50 14.04
N ASP A 192 2.45 33.43 15.35
CA ASP A 192 3.12 34.48 16.12
C ASP A 192 4.62 34.21 16.27
N VAL A 193 5.26 33.81 15.18
CA VAL A 193 6.72 34.00 15.05
C VAL A 193 6.92 35.08 13.99
N PRO A 194 7.08 36.35 14.40
CA PRO A 194 7.52 37.39 13.49
C PRO A 194 8.79 36.91 12.81
N ARG A 195 8.81 36.92 11.47
CA ARG A 195 10.04 36.71 10.72
C ARG A 195 11.03 37.77 11.20
N LYS A 196 12.08 37.37 11.91
CA LYS A 196 13.26 38.22 12.11
C LYS A 196 13.88 38.46 10.74
N ASP A 197 13.62 39.64 10.23
CA ASP A 197 14.32 40.42 9.24
C ASP A 197 15.58 39.73 8.68
N GLY A 198 15.54 39.34 7.40
CA GLY A 198 16.75 39.34 6.57
C GLY A 198 17.38 38.02 6.14
N THR A 199 16.79 36.84 6.40
CA THR A 199 17.27 35.60 5.74
C THR A 199 16.23 35.08 4.75
N GLY A 200 16.36 35.54 3.50
CA GLY A 200 15.59 35.05 2.37
C GLY A 200 15.88 33.57 2.08
N LYS A 201 14.83 32.81 1.78
CA LYS A 201 14.95 31.46 1.25
C LYS A 201 15.41 31.51 -0.21
N MET A 202 16.51 30.83 -0.49
CA MET A 202 16.74 30.19 -1.78
C MET A 202 16.30 28.74 -1.59
N PHE A 203 15.02 28.44 -1.82
CA PHE A 203 14.43 27.14 -2.19
C PHE A 203 12.96 27.39 -2.54
#